data_AF-A0A3N0DYW0-F1
#
_entry.id   AF-A0A3N0DYW0-F1
#
_cell.length_a   1.000
_cell.length_b   1.000
_cell.length_c   1.000
_cell.angle_alpha   90.00
_cell.angle_beta   90.00
_cell.angle_gamma   90.00
#
_symmetry.space_group_name_H-M   'P 1'
#
loop_
_entity.id
_entity.type
_entity.pdbx_description
1 polymer ?
#
loop_
_entity_poly.entity_id
_entity_poly.type
_entity_poly.pdbx_seq_one_letter_code
_entity_poly.pdbx_strand_id
1 'polypeptide(L)'
;MKMTRQFFWVFAVFIVVSCKEEKKESKDAGQDEKTELHIKLPELTEFHGQKSEEINEWAPYVELKKAISEFKEEKGGDVVLQLDNLLEKEKELSTSDFPAKFDNPSVRSRLAVVKTYLLQTRLEAPDPVPEEYLMKQKLKILVAFNDFDRQLNVMMRGSITDEFLTEISNKPLAKRDSVKLDSVQADSIQR
;
A
#
# COMPACT_ATOMS: atom_id res chain seq x y z
N MET A 1 -7.37 8.60 -57.89
CA MET A 1 -6.97 9.10 -56.55
C MET A 1 -7.86 10.30 -56.17
N LYS A 2 -9.11 10.08 -55.75
CA LYS A 2 -10.08 11.11 -55.29
C LYS A 2 -11.18 10.52 -54.35
N MET A 3 -10.92 9.37 -53.74
CA MET A 3 -11.90 8.58 -52.95
C MET A 3 -11.58 8.53 -51.44
N THR A 4 -10.57 9.25 -50.96
CA THR A 4 -10.22 9.34 -49.53
C THR A 4 -10.67 10.65 -48.87
N ARG A 5 -10.98 11.69 -49.66
CA ARG A 5 -11.42 12.99 -49.13
C ARG A 5 -12.91 13.04 -48.76
N GLN A 6 -13.73 12.16 -49.32
CA GLN A 6 -15.17 12.10 -49.01
C GLN A 6 -15.48 11.24 -47.78
N PHE A 7 -14.65 10.24 -47.46
CA PHE A 7 -14.79 9.45 -46.24
C PHE A 7 -14.54 10.29 -44.97
N PHE A 8 -13.64 11.27 -45.05
CA PHE A 8 -13.36 12.18 -43.93
C PHE A 8 -14.53 13.11 -43.60
N TRP A 9 -15.35 13.46 -44.61
CA TRP A 9 -16.53 14.31 -44.43
C TRP A 9 -17.72 13.55 -43.86
N VAL A 10 -17.86 12.26 -44.16
CA VAL A 10 -18.92 11.41 -43.58
C VAL A 10 -18.66 11.10 -42.10
N PHE A 11 -17.39 10.96 -41.70
CA PHE A 11 -17.02 10.73 -40.30
C PHE A 11 -17.17 12.01 -39.43
N ALA A 12 -16.97 13.20 -40.00
CA ALA A 12 -17.14 14.47 -39.30
C ALA A 12 -18.61 14.80 -38.96
N VAL A 13 -19.57 14.34 -39.77
CA VAL A 13 -21.01 14.57 -39.52
C VAL A 13 -21.55 13.71 -38.37
N PHE A 14 -20.94 12.56 -38.07
CA PHE A 14 -21.40 11.69 -36.99
C PHE A 14 -21.07 12.21 -35.57
N ILE A 15 -20.11 13.14 -35.43
CA ILE A 15 -19.68 13.64 -34.11
C ILE A 15 -20.63 14.73 -33.57
N VAL A 16 -21.38 15.42 -34.42
CA VAL A 16 -22.25 16.55 -34.02
C VAL A 16 -23.64 16.13 -33.52
N VAL A 17 -24.03 14.85 -33.66
CA VAL A 17 -25.36 14.34 -33.23
C VAL A 17 -25.34 13.75 -31.80
N SER A 18 -24.17 13.68 -31.14
CA SER A 18 -24.04 13.11 -29.79
C SER A 18 -24.16 14.12 -28.64
N CYS A 19 -24.70 15.32 -28.89
CA CYS A 19 -25.16 16.24 -27.84
C CYS A 19 -26.67 16.39 -27.93
N LYS A 20 -27.39 15.41 -27.37
CA LYS A 20 -28.79 15.57 -27.02
C LYS A 20 -28.85 15.98 -25.55
N GLU A 21 -28.98 17.28 -25.32
CA GLU A 21 -29.31 17.87 -24.02
C GLU A 21 -30.71 17.41 -23.61
N GLU A 22 -30.83 16.73 -22.48
CA GLU A 22 -32.06 16.74 -21.70
C GLU A 22 -31.95 17.85 -20.65
N LYS A 23 -32.50 19.03 -20.99
CA LYS A 23 -32.88 20.02 -19.99
C LYS A 23 -34.04 19.47 -19.18
N LYS A 24 -33.80 19.14 -17.91
CA LYS A 24 -34.82 19.25 -16.86
C LYS A 24 -34.43 20.42 -15.97
N GLU A 25 -35.26 21.45 -16.00
CA GLU A 25 -35.18 22.59 -15.12
C GLU A 25 -35.36 22.18 -13.65
N SER A 26 -34.65 22.95 -12.84
CA SER A 26 -34.46 22.87 -11.40
C SER A 26 -35.72 23.27 -10.63
N LYS A 27 -36.00 22.53 -9.55
CA LYS A 27 -36.27 23.04 -8.19
C LYS A 27 -36.73 21.89 -7.29
N ASP A 28 -35.84 21.42 -6.42
CA ASP A 28 -36.12 21.52 -4.99
C ASP A 28 -34.79 21.67 -4.23
N ALA A 29 -34.73 22.73 -3.44
CA ALA A 29 -33.68 22.97 -2.47
C ALA A 29 -34.10 22.21 -1.21
N GLY A 30 -33.90 20.89 -1.22
CA GLY A 30 -34.10 20.02 -0.08
C GLY A 30 -32.75 19.56 0.42
N GLN A 31 -32.24 20.25 1.45
CA GLN A 31 -31.21 19.82 2.40
C GLN A 31 -30.11 18.91 1.83
N ASP A 32 -28.92 19.49 1.58
CA ASP A 32 -27.67 18.75 1.77
C ASP A 32 -27.67 18.27 3.22
N GLU A 33 -28.24 17.08 3.42
CA GLU A 33 -28.04 16.28 4.61
C GLU A 33 -26.54 16.00 4.60
N LYS A 34 -25.80 16.85 5.32
CA LYS A 34 -24.37 16.74 5.58
C LYS A 34 -24.20 15.36 6.22
N THR A 35 -24.00 14.36 5.37
CA THR A 35 -23.81 12.98 5.77
C THR A 35 -22.54 13.03 6.60
N GLU A 36 -22.67 12.99 7.93
CA GLU A 36 -21.53 12.90 8.82
C GLU A 36 -20.80 11.61 8.44
N LEU A 37 -19.75 11.76 7.64
CA LEU A 37 -18.89 10.68 7.24
C LEU A 37 -18.15 10.23 8.49
N HIS A 38 -18.73 9.27 9.21
CA HIS A 38 -18.07 8.54 10.29
C HIS A 38 -16.95 7.65 9.71
N ILE A 39 -15.91 8.26 9.14
CA ILE A 39 -14.72 7.58 8.65
C ILE A 39 -13.86 7.27 9.87
N LYS A 40 -13.83 5.99 10.28
CA LYS A 40 -12.88 5.51 11.28
C LYS A 40 -11.48 5.46 10.67
N LEU A 41 -10.54 6.20 11.25
CA LEU A 41 -9.14 6.13 10.86
C LEU A 41 -8.55 4.76 11.26
N PRO A 42 -7.71 4.14 10.43
CA PRO A 42 -7.06 2.89 10.76
C PRO A 42 -6.05 3.11 11.90
N GLU A 43 -5.90 2.09 12.75
CA GLU A 43 -4.83 2.07 13.74
C GLU A 43 -3.48 1.85 13.07
N LEU A 44 -2.42 2.37 13.69
CA LEU A 44 -1.06 2.14 13.21
C LEU A 44 -0.62 0.70 13.49
N THR A 45 0.12 0.14 12.55
CA THR A 45 0.64 -1.22 12.68
C THR A 45 1.70 -1.26 13.79
N GLU A 46 1.48 -2.10 14.80
CA GLU A 46 2.46 -2.33 15.86
C GLU A 46 3.35 -3.54 15.53
N PHE A 47 4.60 -3.46 15.97
CA PHE A 47 5.52 -4.59 15.98
C PHE A 47 5.64 -5.11 17.41
N HIS A 48 5.82 -6.42 17.56
CA HIS A 48 5.88 -7.07 18.87
C HIS A 48 7.12 -7.97 18.98
N GLY A 49 7.65 -8.08 20.20
CA GLY A 49 8.79 -8.95 20.55
C GLY A 49 10.08 -8.50 19.88
N GLN A 50 10.89 -9.47 19.44
CA GLN A 50 12.19 -9.19 18.82
C GLN A 50 12.11 -8.26 17.59
N LYS A 51 10.97 -8.27 16.88
CA LYS A 51 10.72 -7.39 15.74
C LYS A 51 10.64 -5.91 16.12
N SER A 52 10.12 -5.59 17.30
CA SER A 52 10.08 -4.20 17.76
C SER A 52 11.47 -3.70 18.14
N GLU A 53 12.33 -4.55 18.69
CA GLU A 53 13.69 -4.15 19.07
C GLU A 53 14.51 -3.74 17.83
N GLU A 54 14.52 -4.60 16.79
CA GLU A 54 15.27 -4.36 15.55
C GLU A 54 14.85 -3.05 14.84
N ILE A 55 13.54 -2.79 14.76
CA ILE A 55 13.02 -1.62 14.03
C ILE A 55 13.08 -0.33 14.85
N ASN A 56 13.09 -0.43 16.18
CA ASN A 56 13.18 0.75 17.07
C ASN A 56 14.60 1.34 17.13
N GLU A 57 15.62 0.60 16.71
CA GLU A 57 16.99 1.14 16.56
C GLU A 57 17.13 2.05 15.33
N TRP A 58 16.21 1.94 14.36
CA TRP A 58 16.22 2.76 13.16
C TRP A 58 15.56 4.12 13.43
N ALA A 59 16.34 5.06 13.98
CA ALA A 59 15.83 6.35 14.45
C ALA A 59 14.96 7.13 13.44
N PRO A 60 15.34 7.27 12.14
CA PRO A 60 14.50 7.95 11.16
C PRO A 60 13.11 7.32 10.99
N TYR A 61 13.00 6.00 11.12
CA TYR A 61 11.72 5.31 11.05
C TYR A 61 10.86 5.64 12.28
N VAL A 62 11.47 5.59 13.46
CA VAL A 62 10.79 5.90 14.72
C VAL A 62 10.26 7.33 14.71
N GLU A 63 11.05 8.28 14.22
CA GLU A 63 10.65 9.68 14.10
C GLU A 63 9.48 9.88 13.14
N LEU A 64 9.51 9.26 11.95
CA LEU A 64 8.39 9.32 11.01
C LEU A 64 7.13 8.67 11.60
N LYS A 65 7.25 7.49 12.22
CA LYS A 65 6.13 6.80 12.86
C LYS A 65 5.49 7.65 13.94
N LYS A 66 6.30 8.29 14.78
CA LYS A 66 5.84 9.22 15.81
C LYS A 66 5.09 10.40 15.20
N ALA A 67 5.67 11.06 14.19
CA ALA A 67 5.04 12.20 13.52
C ALA A 67 3.69 11.82 12.87
N ILE A 68 3.59 10.62 12.28
CA ILE A 68 2.33 10.11 11.73
C ILE A 68 1.30 9.84 12.83
N SER A 69 1.72 9.31 13.98
CA SER A 69 0.84 9.12 15.13
C SER A 69 0.30 10.45 15.66
N GLU A 70 1.14 11.47 15.76
CA GLU A 70 0.73 12.82 16.17
C GLU A 70 -0.25 13.42 15.16
N PHE A 71 0.04 13.29 13.86
CA PHE A 71 -0.85 13.73 12.79
C PHE A 71 -2.21 13.01 12.79
N LYS A 72 -2.25 11.72 13.15
CA LYS A 72 -3.51 10.96 13.31
C LYS A 72 -4.40 11.61 14.36
N GLU A 73 -3.85 11.89 15.54
CA GLU A 73 -4.60 12.36 16.71
C GLU A 73 -4.94 13.86 16.68
N GLU A 74 -4.25 14.65 15.86
CA GLU A 74 -4.48 16.09 15.75
C GLU A 74 -5.93 16.44 15.37
N LYS A 75 -6.52 17.43 16.03
CA LYS A 75 -7.87 17.93 15.72
C LYS A 75 -7.83 19.45 15.57
N GLY A 76 -7.23 19.91 14.48
CA GLY A 76 -7.06 21.33 14.16
C GLY A 76 -5.59 21.73 14.06
N GLY A 77 -5.32 23.03 13.95
CA GLY A 77 -3.95 23.53 13.75
C GLY A 77 -3.54 23.70 12.29
N ASP A 78 -2.29 24.13 12.09
CA ASP A 78 -1.74 24.39 10.77
C ASP A 78 -1.38 23.06 10.09
N VAL A 79 -2.35 22.50 9.36
CA VAL A 79 -2.21 21.25 8.59
C VAL A 79 -1.05 21.35 7.60
N VAL A 80 -0.81 22.52 7.04
CA VAL A 80 0.29 22.75 6.09
C VAL A 80 1.63 22.56 6.79
N LEU A 81 1.81 23.15 7.97
CA LEU A 81 3.02 22.97 8.77
C LEU A 81 3.23 21.51 9.18
N GLN A 82 2.16 20.80 9.53
CA GLN A 82 2.23 19.38 9.89
C GLN A 82 2.65 18.50 8.71
N LEU A 83 2.11 18.77 7.52
CA LEU A 83 2.51 18.08 6.30
C LEU A 83 3.96 18.37 5.92
N ASP A 84 4.43 19.60 6.12
CA ASP A 84 5.83 19.96 5.89
C ASP A 84 6.76 19.19 6.84
N ASN A 85 6.41 19.08 8.12
CA ASN A 85 7.14 18.24 9.09
C ASN A 85 7.13 16.75 8.69
N LEU A 86 5.98 16.20 8.28
CA LEU A 86 5.90 14.81 7.81
C LEU A 86 6.75 14.55 6.57
N LEU A 87 6.77 15.50 5.62
CA LEU A 87 7.61 15.42 4.42
C LEU A 87 9.11 15.47 4.76
N GLU A 88 9.49 16.26 5.76
CA GLU A 88 10.86 16.29 6.26
C GLU A 88 11.25 14.94 6.88
N LYS A 89 10.41 14.36 7.74
CA LYS A 89 10.65 13.04 8.34
C LYS A 89 10.67 11.90 7.31
N GLU A 90 9.80 11.96 6.29
CA GLU A 90 9.86 11.01 5.18
C GLU A 90 11.15 11.14 4.38
N LYS A 91 11.62 12.38 4.16
CA LYS A 91 12.88 12.64 3.46
C LYS A 91 14.08 12.12 4.25
N GLU A 92 14.12 12.37 5.55
CA GLU A 92 15.16 11.84 6.45
C GLU A 92 15.19 10.31 6.38
N LEU A 93 14.03 9.65 6.48
CA LEU A 93 13.94 8.20 6.34
C LEU A 93 14.42 7.71 4.97
N SER A 94 13.91 8.29 3.89
CA SER A 94 14.20 7.84 2.51
C SER A 94 15.67 8.03 2.09
N THR A 95 16.35 9.01 2.70
CA THR A 95 17.77 9.30 2.45
C THR A 95 18.71 8.71 3.50
N SER A 96 18.18 8.15 4.59
CA SER A 96 18.96 7.44 5.60
C SER A 96 19.53 6.13 5.07
N ASP A 97 20.52 5.60 5.78
CA ASP A 97 20.99 4.24 5.57
C ASP A 97 19.93 3.24 6.04
N PHE A 98 19.39 2.47 5.10
CA PHE A 98 18.41 1.44 5.40
C PHE A 98 19.12 0.25 6.06
N PRO A 99 18.55 -0.33 7.14
CA PRO A 99 19.02 -1.62 7.63
C PRO A 99 19.02 -2.65 6.50
N ALA A 100 20.06 -3.50 6.42
CA ALA A 100 20.27 -4.41 5.29
C ALA A 100 19.05 -5.29 4.95
N LYS A 101 18.26 -5.64 5.97
CA LYS A 101 17.02 -6.42 5.84
C LYS A 101 15.88 -5.68 5.15
N PHE A 102 15.87 -4.35 5.26
CA PHE A 102 14.85 -3.46 4.70
C PHE A 102 15.31 -2.75 3.43
N ASP A 103 16.60 -2.81 3.10
CA ASP A 103 17.15 -2.20 1.90
C ASP A 103 16.82 -3.02 0.64
N ASN A 104 15.54 -2.94 0.22
CA ASN A 104 15.09 -3.53 -1.03
C ASN A 104 14.10 -2.61 -1.77
N PRO A 105 13.94 -2.82 -3.10
CA PRO A 105 13.06 -1.98 -3.91
C PRO A 105 11.59 -1.98 -3.48
N SER A 106 11.10 -3.08 -2.90
CA SER A 106 9.70 -3.20 -2.47
C SER A 106 9.40 -2.30 -1.27
N VAL A 107 10.28 -2.27 -0.27
CA VAL A 107 10.19 -1.37 0.89
C VAL A 107 10.27 0.08 0.45
N ARG A 108 11.28 0.43 -0.39
CA ARG A 108 11.47 1.79 -0.90
C ARG A 108 10.27 2.26 -1.73
N SER A 109 9.68 1.39 -2.54
CA SER A 109 8.48 1.69 -3.32
C SER A 109 7.28 2.02 -2.43
N ARG A 110 7.07 1.28 -1.33
CA ARG A 110 5.99 1.58 -0.38
C ARG A 110 6.20 2.91 0.33
N LEU A 111 7.43 3.24 0.73
CA LEU A 111 7.76 4.55 1.30
C LEU A 111 7.48 5.69 0.30
N ALA A 112 7.82 5.50 -0.98
CA ALA A 112 7.52 6.49 -2.03
C ALA A 112 6.01 6.75 -2.22
N VAL A 113 5.16 5.75 -1.97
CA VAL A 113 3.70 5.92 -1.97
C VAL A 113 3.26 6.81 -0.80
N VAL A 114 3.83 6.64 0.39
CA VAL A 114 3.59 7.53 1.54
C VAL A 114 3.93 8.97 1.16
N LYS A 115 5.14 9.19 0.61
CA LYS A 115 5.58 10.50 0.12
C LYS A 115 4.62 11.13 -0.87
N THR A 116 4.10 10.33 -1.81
CA THR A 116 3.18 10.80 -2.84
C THR A 116 1.89 11.34 -2.21
N TYR A 117 1.29 10.62 -1.26
CA TYR A 117 0.09 11.10 -0.59
C TYR A 117 0.36 12.33 0.29
N LEU A 118 1.52 12.43 0.94
CA LEU A 118 1.92 13.64 1.67
C LEU A 118 2.03 14.85 0.72
N LEU A 119 2.72 14.69 -0.41
CA LEU A 119 2.88 15.75 -1.41
C LEU A 119 1.55 16.17 -2.04
N GLN A 120 0.72 15.20 -2.47
CA GLN A 120 -0.60 15.48 -3.01
C GLN A 120 -1.44 16.28 -2.02
N THR A 121 -1.49 15.82 -0.77
CA THR A 121 -2.24 16.50 0.29
C THR A 121 -1.74 17.93 0.50
N ARG A 122 -0.41 18.11 0.52
CA ARG A 122 0.24 19.40 0.73
C ARG A 122 0.00 20.40 -0.40
N LEU A 123 -0.07 19.92 -1.64
CA LEU A 123 -0.30 20.74 -2.84
C LEU A 123 -1.78 21.08 -3.03
N GLU A 124 -2.68 20.18 -2.64
CA GLU A 124 -4.13 20.32 -2.83
C GLU A 124 -4.84 20.92 -1.61
N ALA A 125 -4.14 21.11 -0.49
CA ALA A 125 -4.72 21.62 0.76
C ALA A 125 -5.37 23.00 0.55
N PRO A 126 -6.69 23.15 0.72
CA PRO A 126 -7.35 24.45 0.70
C PRO A 126 -7.05 25.25 1.98
N ASP A 127 -7.16 26.57 1.93
CA ASP A 127 -6.99 27.45 3.08
C ASP A 127 -8.29 28.23 3.36
N PRO A 128 -8.98 28.01 4.50
CA PRO A 128 -8.66 27.06 5.57
C PRO A 128 -8.97 25.61 5.17
N VAL A 129 -8.28 24.64 5.80
CA VAL A 129 -8.48 23.21 5.52
C VAL A 129 -9.80 22.71 6.15
N PRO A 130 -10.79 22.24 5.36
CA PRO A 130 -12.00 21.63 5.91
C PRO A 130 -11.69 20.31 6.62
N GLU A 131 -12.38 20.05 7.73
CA GLU A 131 -12.24 18.81 8.51
C GLU A 131 -12.49 17.55 7.66
N GLU A 132 -13.53 17.56 6.83
CA GLU A 132 -13.85 16.43 5.94
C GLU A 132 -12.72 16.13 4.96
N TYR A 133 -12.09 17.17 4.41
CA TYR A 133 -10.91 17.03 3.55
C TYR A 133 -9.77 16.41 4.36
N LEU A 134 -9.45 16.96 5.53
CA LEU A 134 -8.37 16.47 6.38
C LEU A 134 -8.57 14.99 6.74
N MET A 135 -9.78 14.59 7.11
CA MET A 135 -10.11 13.20 7.46
C MET A 135 -9.87 12.23 6.28
N LYS A 136 -10.27 12.62 5.06
CA LYS A 136 -10.02 11.84 3.84
C LYS A 136 -8.52 11.69 3.57
N GLN A 137 -7.73 12.74 3.79
CA GLN A 137 -6.29 12.70 3.53
C GLN A 137 -5.54 11.91 4.62
N LYS A 138 -5.92 12.07 5.89
CA LYS A 138 -5.45 11.22 7.00
C LYS A 138 -5.65 9.73 6.69
N LEU A 139 -6.84 9.35 6.22
CA LEU A 139 -7.12 7.97 5.84
C LEU A 139 -6.12 7.45 4.80
N LYS A 140 -5.90 8.19 3.70
CA LYS A 140 -4.97 7.77 2.63
C LYS A 140 -3.54 7.62 3.13
N ILE A 141 -3.06 8.61 3.89
CA ILE A 141 -1.69 8.62 4.43
C ILE A 141 -1.49 7.44 5.40
N LEU A 142 -2.44 7.22 6.32
CA LEU A 142 -2.35 6.13 7.30
C LEU A 142 -2.43 4.75 6.64
N VAL A 143 -3.27 4.59 5.62
CA VAL A 143 -3.33 3.34 4.84
C VAL A 143 -2.00 3.09 4.14
N ALA A 144 -1.44 4.10 3.46
CA ALA A 144 -0.15 3.98 2.78
C ALA A 144 0.98 3.64 3.76
N PHE A 145 0.99 4.28 4.93
CA PHE A 145 2.00 4.02 5.96
C PHE A 145 1.86 2.63 6.59
N ASN A 146 0.64 2.17 6.85
CA ASN A 146 0.40 0.81 7.31
C ASN A 146 0.81 -0.25 6.29
N ASP A 147 0.64 0.03 5.01
CA ASP A 147 1.12 -0.83 3.94
C ASP A 147 2.65 -0.88 3.87
N PHE A 148 3.32 0.24 4.17
CA PHE A 148 4.78 0.28 4.37
C PHE A 148 5.20 -0.54 5.60
N ASP A 149 4.56 -0.35 6.76
CA ASP A 149 4.84 -1.14 7.97
C ASP A 149 4.61 -2.64 7.76
N ARG A 150 3.57 -3.01 7.01
CA ARG A 150 3.31 -4.42 6.64
C ARG A 150 4.45 -4.97 5.79
N GLN A 151 4.97 -4.19 4.86
CA GLN A 151 6.12 -4.59 4.04
C GLN A 151 7.37 -4.82 4.90
N LEU A 152 7.63 -3.96 5.88
CA LEU A 152 8.72 -4.16 6.86
C LEU A 152 8.49 -5.45 7.66
N ASN A 153 7.26 -5.71 8.10
CA ASN A 153 6.93 -6.96 8.83
C ASN A 153 7.15 -8.22 7.97
N VAL A 154 6.85 -8.16 6.66
CA VAL A 154 7.15 -9.25 5.73
C VAL A 154 8.66 -9.49 5.66
N MET A 155 9.47 -8.43 5.57
CA MET A 155 10.92 -8.55 5.58
C MET A 155 11.45 -9.11 6.91
N MET A 156 10.78 -8.81 8.02
CA MET A 156 11.13 -9.34 9.34
C MET A 156 10.86 -10.82 9.53
N ARG A 157 9.93 -11.42 8.76
CA ARG A 157 9.57 -12.84 8.91
C ARG A 157 10.62 -13.81 8.38
N GLY A 158 11.71 -13.33 7.77
CA GLY A 158 12.67 -14.19 7.06
C GLY A 158 12.00 -14.82 5.83
N SER A 159 12.78 -15.38 4.91
CA SER A 159 12.17 -16.23 3.90
C SER A 159 11.72 -17.51 4.58
N ILE A 160 10.48 -17.98 4.32
CA ILE A 160 10.01 -19.32 4.73
C ILE A 160 11.05 -20.38 4.31
N THR A 161 11.78 -20.08 3.23
CA THR A 161 12.89 -20.85 2.68
C THR A 161 14.05 -21.00 3.65
N ASP A 162 14.45 -19.98 4.42
CA ASP A 162 15.63 -20.09 5.30
C ASP A 162 15.37 -21.02 6.49
N GLU A 163 14.17 -20.96 7.06
CA GLU A 163 13.71 -21.86 8.12
C GLU A 163 13.54 -23.30 7.59
N PHE A 164 12.99 -23.45 6.38
CA PHE A 164 12.87 -24.74 5.71
C PHE A 164 14.23 -25.35 5.32
N LEU A 165 15.16 -24.55 4.80
CA LEU A 165 16.49 -24.98 4.38
C LEU A 165 17.36 -25.37 5.58
N THR A 166 17.25 -24.63 6.69
CA THR A 166 17.92 -25.00 7.95
C THR A 166 17.31 -26.26 8.56
N GLU A 167 15.98 -26.47 8.47
CA GLU A 167 15.36 -27.71 8.91
C GLU A 167 15.78 -28.92 8.05
N ILE A 168 15.86 -28.77 6.73
CA ILE A 168 16.32 -29.84 5.83
C ILE A 168 17.81 -30.14 6.05
N SER A 169 18.65 -29.11 6.21
CA SER A 169 20.09 -29.28 6.42
C SER A 169 20.42 -29.99 7.74
N ASN A 170 19.58 -29.84 8.77
CA ASN A 170 19.82 -30.39 10.10
C ASN A 170 19.20 -31.79 10.31
N LYS A 171 18.39 -32.29 9.37
CA LYS A 171 17.93 -33.69 9.37
C LYS A 171 18.96 -34.56 8.63
N PRO A 172 19.63 -35.52 9.29
CA PRO A 172 20.45 -36.48 8.57
C PRO A 172 19.57 -37.23 7.59
N LEU A 173 20.02 -37.37 6.34
CA LEU A 173 19.37 -38.17 5.31
C LEU A 173 19.30 -39.61 5.81
N ALA A 174 18.20 -39.95 6.48
CA ALA A 174 17.87 -41.33 6.81
C ALA A 174 17.80 -42.06 5.47
N LYS A 175 18.78 -42.95 5.30
CA LYS A 175 18.98 -43.90 4.21
C LYS A 175 17.62 -44.26 3.60
N ARG A 176 17.30 -43.71 2.43
CA ARG A 176 16.07 -44.05 1.71
C ARG A 176 16.07 -45.56 1.54
N ASP A 177 15.13 -46.21 2.22
CA ASP A 177 14.97 -47.65 2.17
C ASP A 177 14.88 -48.08 0.71
N SER A 178 15.84 -48.92 0.32
CA SER A 178 15.80 -49.66 -0.92
C SER A 178 14.44 -50.34 -1.01
N VAL A 179 13.62 -49.91 -1.96
CA VAL A 179 12.39 -50.59 -2.34
C VAL A 179 12.76 -52.01 -2.71
N LYS A 180 12.53 -52.96 -1.79
CA LYS A 180 12.61 -54.39 -2.11
C LYS A 180 11.39 -54.72 -2.95
N LEU A 181 11.60 -54.73 -4.25
CA LEU A 181 10.66 -55.19 -5.27
C LEU A 181 10.71 -56.73 -5.38
N ASP A 182 10.69 -57.43 -4.24
CA ASP A 182 10.69 -58.90 -4.20
C ASP A 182 9.46 -59.37 -3.42
N SER A 183 8.30 -59.47 -4.09
CA SER A 183 7.18 -60.32 -3.64
C SER A 183 6.01 -60.39 -4.62
N VAL A 184 6.17 -59.96 -5.88
CA VAL A 184 5.17 -60.25 -6.91
C VAL A 184 5.75 -61.28 -7.86
N GLN A 185 5.08 -62.44 -7.91
CA GLN A 185 5.20 -63.50 -8.91
C GLN A 185 6.13 -64.68 -8.59
N ALA A 186 5.81 -65.41 -7.52
CA ALA A 186 6.15 -66.83 -7.39
C ALA A 186 4.92 -67.67 -6.98
N ASP A 187 3.74 -67.36 -7.51
CA ASP A 187 2.52 -68.14 -7.23
C ASP A 187 1.69 -68.41 -8.50
N SER A 188 2.36 -68.88 -9.55
CA SER A 188 1.71 -69.37 -10.77
C SER A 188 2.29 -70.70 -11.24
N ILE A 189 2.45 -71.67 -10.34
CA ILE A 189 2.49 -73.10 -10.71
C ILE A 189 1.82 -73.89 -9.59
N GLN A 190 0.50 -74.09 -9.69
CA GLN A 190 -0.20 -75.35 -9.39
C GLN A 190 -1.72 -75.18 -9.57
N ARG A 191 -2.20 -75.49 -10.77
CA ARG A 191 -3.35 -76.38 -11.05
C ARG A 191 -3.56 -76.54 -12.54
#